data_AF-G7Y2K1-F1
#
_entry.id   AF-G7Y2K1-F1
#
_cell.length_a   1.000
_cell.length_b   1.000
_cell.length_c   1.000
_cell.angle_alpha   90.00
_cell.angle_beta   90.00
_cell.angle_gamma   90.00
#
_symmetry.space_group_name_H-M   'P 1'
#
loop_
_entity.id
_entity.type
_entity.pdbx_description
1 polymer ?
#
loop_
_entity_poly.entity_id
_entity_poly.type
_entity_poly.pdbx_seq_one_letter_code
_entity_poly.pdbx_strand_id
1 'polypeptide(L)'
;MQIPKVRLEVTGDPIFLKRRIIPFGLREPVRQALNSMCAKGILTPVESSNWATPIVTPLKADGITPRICGDYRLTLNTRLLQRTCTTEEPED
;
A
#
# COMPACT_ATOMS: atom_id res chain seq x y z
N MET A 1 2.63 -8.90 16.63
CA MET A 1 3.73 -7.92 16.52
C MET A 1 3.12 -6.53 16.51
N GLN A 2 3.57 -5.63 17.39
CA GLN A 2 3.14 -4.24 17.35
C GLN A 2 4.11 -3.46 16.46
N ILE A 3 3.68 -3.16 15.22
CA ILE A 3 4.48 -2.35 14.31
C ILE A 3 4.48 -0.91 14.84
N PRO A 4 5.65 -0.30 15.11
CA PRO A 4 5.70 1.07 15.59
C PRO A 4 5.10 2.02 14.55
N LYS A 5 4.27 2.95 15.02
CA LYS A 5 3.66 3.96 14.14
C LYS A 5 4.72 4.97 13.74
N VAL A 6 4.86 5.21 12.44
CA VAL A 6 5.71 6.27 11.89
C VAL A 6 4.84 7.46 11.51
N ARG A 7 5.32 8.67 11.76
CA ARG A 7 4.72 9.91 11.25
C ARG A 7 5.49 10.37 10.03
N LEU A 8 4.77 10.63 8.94
CA LEU A 8 5.35 11.12 7.69
C LEU A 8 5.01 12.60 7.56
N GLU A 9 6.02 13.42 7.27
CA GLU A 9 5.82 14.83 6.95
C GLU A 9 5.48 14.98 5.47
N VAL A 10 4.36 15.65 5.20
CA VAL A 10 3.84 15.88 3.86
C VAL A 10 3.54 17.36 3.65
N THR A 11 3.59 17.81 2.40
CA THR A 11 3.27 19.18 1.98
C THR A 11 2.04 19.18 1.10
N GLY A 12 1.20 20.21 1.20
CA GLY A 12 -0.03 20.34 0.42
C GLY A 12 -1.19 19.44 0.88
N ASP A 13 -2.27 19.44 0.09
CA ASP A 13 -3.51 18.75 0.45
C ASP A 13 -3.45 17.22 0.22
N PRO A 14 -4.23 16.44 1.00
CA PRO A 14 -4.42 15.01 0.78
C PRO A 14 -4.90 14.67 -0.62
N ILE A 15 -4.38 13.57 -1.17
CA ILE A 15 -4.82 13.03 -2.45
C ILE A 15 -5.71 11.81 -2.21
N PHE A 16 -6.93 11.88 -2.73
CA PHE A 16 -7.90 10.78 -2.72
C PHE A 16 -8.18 10.30 -4.15
N LEU A 17 -7.76 9.08 -4.48
CA LEU A 17 -8.04 8.45 -5.76
C LEU A 17 -9.01 7.28 -5.62
N LYS A 18 -9.93 7.14 -6.59
CA LYS A 18 -10.86 6.00 -6.66
C LYS A 18 -10.10 4.70 -6.91
N ARG A 19 -10.67 3.57 -6.43
CA ARG A 19 -10.13 2.23 -6.68
C ARG A 19 -10.07 1.91 -8.18
N ARG A 20 -9.06 1.14 -8.59
CA ARG A 20 -9.01 0.56 -9.94
C ARG A 20 -10.01 -0.59 -10.09
N ILE A 21 -10.40 -0.83 -11.34
CA ILE A 21 -11.25 -1.98 -11.69
C ILE A 21 -10.39 -3.24 -11.55
N ILE A 22 -10.90 -4.20 -10.78
CA ILE A 22 -10.28 -5.52 -10.64
C ILE A 22 -11.01 -6.48 -11.57
N PRO A 23 -10.28 -7.17 -12.48
CA PRO A 23 -10.84 -8.21 -13.34
C PRO A 23 -11.61 -9.25 -12.54
N PHE A 24 -12.71 -9.76 -13.10
CA PHE A 24 -13.62 -10.64 -12.37
C PHE A 24 -12.91 -11.83 -11.71
N GLY A 25 -12.04 -12.53 -12.44
CA GLY A 25 -11.28 -13.68 -11.94
C GLY A 25 -10.30 -13.36 -10.81
N LEU A 26 -9.90 -12.09 -10.62
CA LEU A 26 -8.98 -11.69 -9.56
C LEU A 26 -9.69 -11.14 -8.31
N ARG A 27 -11.01 -10.92 -8.36
CA ARG A 27 -11.73 -10.31 -7.23
C ARG A 27 -11.66 -11.15 -5.96
N GLU A 28 -11.88 -12.45 -6.08
CA GLU A 28 -11.86 -13.37 -4.94
C GLU A 28 -10.45 -13.58 -4.38
N PRO A 29 -9.41 -13.86 -5.21
CA PRO A 29 -8.03 -13.89 -4.72
C PRO A 29 -7.58 -12.60 -4.02
N VAL A 30 -7.94 -11.43 -4.56
CA VAL A 30 -7.62 -10.14 -3.94
C VAL A 30 -8.33 -9.96 -2.60
N ARG A 31 -9.63 -10.32 -2.53
CA ARG A 31 -10.40 -10.27 -1.29
C ARG A 31 -9.78 -11.15 -0.21
N GLN A 32 -9.41 -12.38 -0.53
CA GLN A 32 -8.78 -13.31 0.41
C GLN A 32 -7.43 -12.78 0.89
N ALA A 33 -6.62 -12.21 0.00
CA ALA A 33 -5.34 -11.59 0.38
C ALA A 33 -5.55 -10.42 1.35
N LEU A 34 -6.51 -9.53 1.09
CA LEU A 34 -6.84 -8.41 1.98
C LEU A 34 -7.34 -8.90 3.34
N ASN A 35 -8.27 -9.86 3.36
CA ASN A 35 -8.79 -10.44 4.61
C ASN A 35 -7.69 -11.11 5.44
N SER A 36 -6.77 -11.83 4.79
CA SER A 36 -5.61 -12.44 5.47
C SER A 36 -4.70 -11.37 6.10
N MET A 37 -4.45 -10.25 5.40
CA MET A 37 -3.67 -9.14 5.95
C MET A 37 -4.37 -8.46 7.13
N CYS A 38 -5.70 -8.31 7.07
CA CYS A 38 -6.49 -7.81 8.20
C CYS A 38 -6.42 -8.76 9.39
N ALA A 39 -6.61 -10.06 9.17
CA ALA A 39 -6.53 -11.08 10.23
C ALA A 39 -5.14 -11.14 10.90
N LYS A 40 -4.08 -10.86 10.14
CA LYS A 40 -2.70 -10.77 10.64
C LYS A 40 -2.39 -9.44 11.35
N GLY A 41 -3.31 -8.48 11.34
CA GLY A 41 -3.11 -7.13 11.90
C GLY A 41 -2.15 -6.26 11.09
N ILE A 42 -1.90 -6.59 9.81
CA ILE A 42 -1.07 -5.78 8.90
C ILE A 42 -1.88 -4.61 8.36
N LEU A 43 -3.16 -4.85 8.03
CA LEU A 43 -4.10 -3.83 7.61
C LEU A 43 -5.21 -3.69 8.65
N THR A 44 -5.70 -2.47 8.82
CA THR A 44 -6.87 -2.17 9.65
C THR A 44 -7.92 -1.51 8.77
N PRO A 45 -9.17 -2.01 8.75
CA PRO A 45 -10.26 -1.34 8.04
C PRO A 45 -10.53 0.04 8.67
N VAL A 46 -10.79 1.02 7.83
CA VAL A 46 -11.16 2.38 8.23
C VAL A 46 -12.46 2.75 7.53
N GLU A 47 -13.36 3.46 8.22
CA GLU A 47 -14.63 3.89 7.65
C GLU A 47 -14.45 5.02 6.63
N SER A 48 -13.53 5.94 6.92
CA SER A 48 -13.21 7.08 6.05
C SER A 48 -11.75 7.51 6.19
N SER A 49 -11.25 8.17 5.15
CA SER A 49 -9.90 8.74 5.10
C SER A 49 -9.85 9.85 4.06
N ASN A 50 -9.14 10.94 4.37
CA ASN A 50 -8.84 11.99 3.39
C ASN A 50 -7.80 11.54 2.35
N TRP A 51 -7.05 10.48 2.65
CA TRP A 51 -6.07 9.86 1.75
C TRP A 51 -6.60 8.54 1.22
N ALA A 52 -6.52 8.32 -0.10
CA ALA A 52 -6.81 7.03 -0.71
C ALA A 52 -5.91 6.77 -1.90
N THR A 53 -5.29 5.59 -1.90
CA THR A 53 -4.38 5.14 -2.96
C THR A 53 -4.98 3.89 -3.62
N PRO A 54 -5.05 3.83 -4.96
CA PRO A 54 -5.56 2.65 -5.63
C PRO A 54 -4.59 1.48 -5.46
N ILE A 55 -5.15 0.28 -5.33
CA ILE A 55 -4.35 -0.93 -5.32
C ILE A 55 -3.99 -1.39 -6.73
N VAL A 56 -2.81 -1.98 -6.86
CA VAL A 56 -2.29 -2.70 -8.02
C VAL A 56 -2.07 -4.14 -7.60
N THR A 57 -2.39 -5.08 -8.49
CA THR A 57 -2.43 -6.51 -8.17
C THR A 57 -1.56 -7.32 -9.12
N PRO A 58 -0.23 -7.12 -9.15
CA PRO A 58 0.65 -7.96 -9.96
C PRO A 58 0.64 -9.39 -9.42
N LEU A 59 0.71 -10.37 -10.31
CA LEU A 59 0.78 -11.77 -9.92
C LEU A 59 2.16 -12.12 -9.36
N LYS A 60 2.21 -13.03 -8.40
CA LYS A 60 3.46 -13.67 -7.98
C LYS A 60 3.99 -14.59 -9.08
N ALA A 61 5.19 -15.12 -8.88
CA ALA A 61 5.82 -16.06 -9.81
C ALA A 61 4.99 -17.33 -10.04
N ASP A 62 4.09 -17.69 -9.11
CA ASP A 62 3.14 -18.80 -9.27
C ASP A 62 2.05 -18.53 -10.32
N GLY A 63 1.91 -17.29 -10.81
CA GLY A 63 0.90 -16.89 -11.79
C GLY A 63 -0.54 -16.88 -11.24
N ILE A 64 -0.74 -17.18 -9.97
CA ILE A 64 -2.07 -17.38 -9.36
C ILE A 64 -2.32 -16.37 -8.25
N THR A 65 -1.33 -16.14 -7.39
CA THR A 65 -1.52 -15.32 -6.18
C THR A 65 -1.26 -13.85 -6.48
N PRO A 66 -2.23 -12.94 -6.30
CA PRO A 66 -1.98 -11.50 -6.44
C PRO A 66 -1.16 -10.94 -5.27
N ARG A 67 -0.23 -10.03 -5.54
CA ARG A 67 0.35 -9.13 -4.54
C ARG A 67 -0.58 -7.93 -4.35
N ILE A 68 -0.77 -7.48 -3.12
CA ILE A 68 -1.50 -6.25 -2.85
C ILE A 68 -0.49 -5.12 -2.72
N CYS A 69 -0.49 -4.17 -3.66
CA CYS A 69 0.43 -3.04 -3.67
C CYS A 69 -0.35 -1.72 -3.79
N GLY A 70 -0.03 -0.71 -2.98
CA GLY A 70 -0.55 0.64 -3.18
C GLY A 70 0.28 1.41 -4.20
N ASP A 71 -0.36 2.08 -5.16
CA ASP A 71 0.33 2.98 -6.11
C ASP A 71 0.65 4.34 -5.47
N TYR A 72 1.55 4.34 -4.48
CA TYR A 72 1.91 5.55 -3.71
C TYR A 72 2.62 6.61 -4.54
N ARG A 73 3.12 6.25 -5.73
CA ARG A 73 3.72 7.19 -6.68
C ARG A 73 2.73 8.27 -7.11
N LEU A 74 1.44 7.94 -7.23
CA LEU A 74 0.40 8.87 -7.66
C LEU A 74 -0.21 9.67 -6.51
N THR A 75 0.09 9.33 -5.26
CA THR A 75 -0.54 9.90 -4.07
C THR A 75 0.52 10.38 -3.08
N LEU A 76 0.82 9.59 -2.06
CA LEU A 76 1.66 9.94 -0.91
C LEU A 76 3.03 10.48 -1.33
N ASN A 77 3.71 9.83 -2.28
CA ASN A 77 5.08 10.18 -2.64
C ASN A 77 5.17 11.56 -3.32
N THR A 78 4.08 12.06 -3.91
CA THR A 78 4.04 13.41 -4.53
C THR A 78 3.93 14.53 -3.50
N ARG A 79 3.66 14.19 -2.24
CA ARG A 79 3.45 15.13 -1.13
C ARG A 79 4.50 14.94 -0.03
N LEU A 80 5.13 13.77 0.03
CA LEU A 80 6.12 13.41 1.03
C LEU A 80 7.33 14.34 0.99
N LEU A 81 7.70 14.91 2.14
CA LEU A 81 8.93 15.67 2.27
C LEU A 81 10.12 14.70 2.15
N GLN A 82 10.93 14.86 1.11
CA GLN A 82 12.10 14.01 0.91
C GLN A 82 13.14 14.29 1.99
N ARG A 83 13.43 13.27 2.79
CA ARG A 83 14.59 13.26 3.68
C ARG A 83 15.60 12.28 3.12
N THR A 84 16.81 12.74 2.89
CA THR A 84 17.95 11.88 2.56
C THR A 84 18.50 11.31 3.86
N CYS A 85 18.61 9.98 3.92
CA CYS A 85 19.46 9.32 4.89
C CYS A 85 20.53 8.56 4.14
N THR A 86 21.78 8.69 4.58
CA THR A 86 22.87 7.87 4.06
C THR A 86 22.67 6.47 4.61
N THR A 87 22.33 5.51 3.74
CA THR A 87 22.47 4.10 4.06
C THR A 87 23.94 3.75 3.93
N GLU A 88 24.53 3.19 4.98
CA GLU A 88 25.86 2.60 4.88
C GLU A 88 25.81 1.44 3.88
N GLU A 89 26.76 1.39 2.95
CA GLU A 89 26.89 0.21 2.10
C GLU A 89 27.33 -0.96 2.98
N PRO A 90 26.73 -2.16 2.82
CA PRO A 90 27.19 -3.32 3.55
C PRO A 90 28.66 -3.57 3.21
N GLU A 91 29.50 -3.76 4.23
CA GLU A 91 30.86 -4.28 4.04
C GLU A 91 30.78 -5.68 3.41
N ASP A 92 31.65 -5.97 2.45
CA ASP A 92 31.72 -7.24 1.70
C ASP A 92 31.85 -8.49 2.61
#